data_AF-A0A8J1LE67-F1
#
_entry.id   AF-A0A8J1LE67-F1
#
_cell.length_a   1.000
_cell.length_b   1.000
_cell.length_c   1.000
_cell.angle_alpha   90.00
_cell.angle_beta   90.00
_cell.angle_gamma   90.00
#
_symmetry.space_group_name_H-M   'P 1'
#
loop_
_entity.id
_entity.type
_entity.pdbx_description
1 polymer ?
#
loop_
_entity_poly.entity_id
_entity_poly.type
_entity_poly.pdbx_seq_one_letter_code
_entity_poly.pdbx_strand_id
1 'polypeptide(L)'
;MPSLHDIITWAQAGRNHCSTEDRVGGVQSLGGTGALRIGAEFLRRWYNGNNNTATPIYISSPSWENHNAVFMDAGFKDIRAYRYWDAAKRGLDLEGFLQDLEVSCVIHKWVQARPFRGAFI
;
A
#
# COMPACT_ATOMS: atom_id res chain seq x y z
N MET A 1 24.52 -20.69 10.02
CA MET A 1 24.06 -20.65 8.61
C MET A 1 22.75 -19.88 8.59
N PRO A 2 22.58 -18.84 7.76
CA PRO A 2 21.31 -18.15 7.61
C PRO A 2 20.23 -19.12 7.12
N SER A 3 19.01 -18.98 7.61
CA SER A 3 17.88 -19.75 7.09
C SER A 3 17.47 -19.24 5.71
N LEU A 4 16.71 -20.03 4.94
CA LEU A 4 16.14 -19.59 3.65
C LEU A 4 15.30 -18.32 3.80
N HIS A 5 14.63 -18.19 4.95
CA HIS A 5 13.86 -17.01 5.31
C HIS A 5 14.74 -15.75 5.39
N ASP A 6 15.87 -15.83 6.10
CA ASP A 6 16.80 -14.71 6.26
C ASP A 6 17.37 -14.27 4.90
N ILE A 7 17.71 -15.25 4.05
CA ILE A 7 18.27 -14.99 2.72
C ILE A 7 17.27 -14.22 1.85
N ILE A 8 15.99 -14.61 1.86
CA ILE A 8 14.94 -13.94 1.06
C ILE A 8 14.70 -12.52 1.58
N THR A 9 14.61 -12.34 2.90
CA THR A 9 14.42 -11.02 3.51
C THR A 9 15.57 -10.08 3.15
N TRP A 10 16.82 -10.57 3.19
CA TRP A 10 17.99 -9.78 2.80
C TRP A 10 18.08 -9.49 1.30
N ALA A 11 17.59 -10.40 0.45
CA ALA A 11 17.54 -10.18 -0.99
C ALA A 11 16.57 -9.04 -1.35
N GLN A 12 15.45 -8.90 -0.63
CA GLN A 12 14.45 -7.87 -0.88
C GLN A 12 14.81 -6.51 -0.25
N ALA A 13 15.25 -6.51 1.01
CA ALA A 13 15.55 -5.27 1.74
C ALA A 13 16.96 -4.72 1.50
N GLY A 14 17.82 -5.50 0.85
CA GLY A 14 19.25 -5.21 0.73
C GLY A 14 20.02 -5.61 2.00
N ARG A 15 21.10 -6.37 1.82
CA ARG A 15 21.89 -6.96 2.93
C ARG A 15 22.35 -5.96 3.99
N ASN A 16 22.56 -4.70 3.61
CA ASN A 16 23.13 -3.68 4.48
C ASN A 16 22.08 -2.93 5.31
N HIS A 17 20.80 -2.97 4.93
CA HIS A 17 19.73 -2.23 5.61
C HIS A 17 18.95 -3.09 6.63
N CYS A 18 18.86 -4.39 6.38
CA CYS A 18 18.06 -5.29 7.22
C CYS A 18 18.71 -5.62 8.57
N SER A 19 20.05 -5.71 8.60
CA SER A 19 20.78 -6.28 9.76
C SER A 19 21.10 -5.27 10.86
N THR A 20 20.92 -3.97 10.62
CA THR A 20 21.36 -2.93 11.55
C THR A 20 20.26 -2.41 12.47
N GLU A 21 18.99 -2.58 12.10
CA GLU A 21 17.88 -1.97 12.85
C GLU A 21 16.74 -2.95 13.20
N ASP A 22 16.81 -4.23 12.78
CA ASP A 22 15.79 -5.27 13.06
C ASP A 22 14.34 -4.83 12.75
N ARG A 23 14.15 -3.92 11.79
CA ARG A 23 12.83 -3.38 11.40
C ARG A 23 12.14 -4.15 10.26
N VAL A 24 12.79 -5.19 9.74
CA VAL A 24 12.28 -5.98 8.61
C VAL A 24 12.02 -7.40 9.08
N GLY A 25 10.75 -7.80 9.04
CA GLY A 25 10.33 -9.18 9.20
C GLY A 25 9.74 -9.71 7.90
N GLY A 26 9.81 -11.02 7.68
CA GLY A 26 9.10 -11.65 6.57
C GLY A 26 8.37 -12.91 7.04
N VAL A 27 7.37 -13.30 6.26
CA VAL A 27 6.58 -14.51 6.51
C VAL A 27 6.54 -15.32 5.24
N GLN A 28 6.99 -16.57 5.31
CA GLN A 28 6.91 -17.48 4.16
C GLN A 28 5.43 -17.71 3.80
N SER A 29 5.14 -17.68 2.51
CA SER A 29 3.78 -17.81 1.98
C SER A 29 3.77 -18.66 0.69
N LEU A 30 2.57 -19.05 0.26
CA LEU A 30 2.37 -19.80 -0.98
C LEU A 30 2.46 -18.87 -2.19
N GLY A 31 3.70 -18.60 -2.62
CA GLY A 31 4.00 -17.71 -3.73
C GLY A 31 3.56 -16.25 -3.50
N GLY A 32 3.61 -15.43 -4.54
CA GLY A 32 3.25 -14.01 -4.46
C GLY A 32 1.79 -13.76 -4.10
N THR A 33 0.87 -14.58 -4.61
CA THR A 33 -0.57 -14.47 -4.29
C THR A 33 -0.84 -14.74 -2.80
N GLY A 34 -0.21 -15.77 -2.23
CA GLY A 34 -0.31 -16.06 -0.80
C GLY A 34 0.25 -14.92 0.05
N ALA A 35 1.37 -14.32 -0.36
CA ALA A 35 1.95 -13.15 0.30
C ALA A 35 0.96 -11.97 0.31
N LEU A 36 0.37 -11.64 -0.85
CA LEU A 36 -0.61 -10.57 -0.99
C LEU A 36 -1.85 -10.82 -0.12
N ARG A 37 -2.36 -12.06 -0.07
CA ARG A 37 -3.52 -12.38 0.76
C ARG A 37 -3.24 -12.21 2.25
N ILE A 38 -2.10 -12.71 2.74
CA ILE A 38 -1.69 -12.57 4.14
C ILE A 38 -1.52 -11.08 4.49
N GLY A 39 -0.88 -10.31 3.61
CA GLY A 39 -0.72 -8.87 3.78
C GLY A 39 -2.06 -8.13 3.81
N ALA A 40 -2.99 -8.46 2.91
CA ALA A 40 -4.33 -7.86 2.87
C ALA A 40 -5.13 -8.15 4.15
N GLU A 41 -5.10 -9.40 4.65
CA GLU A 41 -5.73 -9.77 5.92
C GLU A 41 -5.10 -9.04 7.11
N PHE A 42 -3.77 -8.90 7.12
CA PHE A 42 -3.07 -8.16 8.16
C PHE A 42 -3.51 -6.69 8.19
N LEU A 43 -3.54 -6.04 7.02
CA LEU A 43 -3.98 -4.65 6.89
C LEU A 43 -5.44 -4.49 7.33
N ARG A 44 -6.34 -5.37 6.87
CA ARG A 44 -7.75 -5.29 7.29
C ARG A 44 -7.91 -5.38 8.80
N ARG A 45 -7.16 -6.25 9.47
CA ARG A 45 -7.34 -6.51 10.90
C ARG A 45 -6.74 -5.43 11.79
N TRP A 46 -5.59 -4.87 11.40
CA TRP A 46 -4.75 -4.09 12.31
C TRP A 46 -4.41 -2.68 11.82
N TYR A 47 -4.57 -2.38 10.53
CA TYR A 47 -4.21 -1.09 9.97
C TYR A 47 -5.39 -0.10 9.99
N ASN A 48 -5.13 1.14 10.43
CA ASN A 48 -6.13 2.20 10.56
C ASN A 48 -7.36 1.79 11.40
N GLY A 49 -7.13 1.06 12.49
CA GLY A 49 -8.16 0.58 13.41
C GLY A 49 -8.40 -0.93 13.29
N ASN A 50 -9.20 -1.47 14.20
CA ASN A 50 -9.44 -2.90 14.28
C ASN A 50 -10.51 -3.33 13.27
N ASN A 51 -10.20 -4.33 12.44
CA ASN A 51 -11.11 -4.86 11.40
C ASN A 51 -11.64 -3.78 10.45
N ASN A 52 -10.80 -2.81 10.07
CA ASN A 52 -11.18 -1.73 9.16
C ASN A 52 -11.16 -2.19 7.69
N THR A 53 -12.34 -2.24 7.08
CA THR A 53 -12.54 -2.56 5.65
C THR A 53 -12.69 -1.31 4.76
N ALA A 54 -12.76 -0.11 5.37
CA ALA A 54 -13.02 1.15 4.69
C ALA A 54 -11.74 1.89 4.27
N THR A 55 -10.56 1.39 4.65
CA THR A 55 -9.29 1.90 4.16
C THR A 55 -9.24 1.77 2.64
N PRO A 56 -9.04 2.88 1.89
CA PRO A 56 -8.93 2.82 0.44
C PRO A 56 -7.68 2.07 0.01
N ILE A 57 -7.83 1.12 -0.92
CA ILE A 57 -6.72 0.40 -1.56
C ILE A 57 -6.53 0.95 -2.96
N TYR A 58 -5.29 1.34 -3.28
CA TYR A 58 -4.94 1.97 -4.55
C TYR A 58 -4.14 0.99 -5.42
N ILE A 59 -4.63 0.75 -6.65
CA ILE A 59 -4.05 -0.19 -7.63
C ILE A 59 -3.75 0.57 -8.94
N SER A 60 -2.66 0.24 -9.62
CA SER A 60 -2.27 0.92 -10.86
C SER A 60 -3.29 0.72 -12.00
N SER A 61 -3.36 1.64 -12.94
CA SER A 61 -4.10 1.47 -14.19
C SER A 61 -3.15 1.47 -15.39
N PRO A 62 -2.96 0.33 -16.09
CA PRO A 62 -3.48 -1.02 -15.79
C PRO A 62 -2.75 -1.70 -14.62
N SER A 63 -3.27 -2.84 -14.15
CA SER A 63 -2.61 -3.69 -13.14
C SER A 63 -2.72 -5.17 -13.46
N TRP A 64 -2.06 -6.00 -12.65
CA TRP A 64 -2.28 -7.44 -12.67
C TRP A 64 -3.71 -7.74 -12.20
N GLU A 65 -4.46 -8.49 -13.02
CA GLU A 65 -5.90 -8.70 -12.89
C GLU A 65 -6.31 -9.21 -11.50
N ASN A 66 -5.45 -10.02 -10.88
CA ASN A 66 -5.72 -10.64 -9.59
C ASN A 66 -5.60 -9.69 -8.38
N HIS A 67 -5.03 -8.49 -8.51
CA HIS A 67 -4.92 -7.56 -7.38
C HIS A 67 -6.29 -7.18 -6.83
N ASN A 68 -7.23 -6.82 -7.71
CA ASN A 68 -8.59 -6.47 -7.30
C ASN A 68 -9.26 -7.62 -6.55
N ALA A 69 -9.18 -8.84 -7.11
CA ALA A 69 -9.79 -10.02 -6.52
C ALA A 69 -9.26 -10.31 -5.11
N VAL A 70 -7.93 -10.25 -4.91
CA VAL A 70 -7.32 -10.51 -3.59
C VAL A 70 -7.79 -9.51 -2.53
N PHE A 71 -7.83 -8.20 -2.85
CA PHE A 71 -8.26 -7.19 -1.88
C PHE A 71 -9.77 -7.19 -1.64
N MET A 72 -10.58 -7.47 -2.66
CA MET A 72 -12.04 -7.66 -2.50
C MET A 72 -12.33 -8.86 -1.59
N ASP A 73 -11.66 -9.99 -1.84
CA ASP A 73 -11.86 -11.23 -1.07
C ASP A 73 -11.28 -11.15 0.35
N ALA A 74 -10.29 -10.27 0.57
CA ALA A 74 -9.85 -9.92 1.91
C ALA A 74 -10.88 -9.07 2.67
N GLY A 75 -11.83 -8.43 1.96
CA GLY A 75 -12.96 -7.69 2.54
C GLY A 75 -12.87 -6.17 2.41
N PHE A 76 -11.92 -5.62 1.65
CA PHE A 76 -11.84 -4.17 1.42
C PHE A 76 -12.98 -3.69 0.53
N LYS A 77 -13.61 -2.59 0.92
CA LYS A 77 -14.81 -2.06 0.24
C LYS A 77 -14.50 -0.95 -0.76
N ASP A 78 -13.34 -0.32 -0.64
CA ASP A 78 -12.97 0.86 -1.41
C ASP A 78 -11.65 0.58 -2.13
N ILE A 79 -11.76 0.10 -3.38
CA ILE A 79 -10.62 -0.20 -4.24
C ILE A 79 -10.64 0.80 -5.39
N ARG A 80 -9.55 1.55 -5.53
CA ARG A 80 -9.41 2.68 -6.44
C ARG A 80 -8.25 2.45 -7.38
N ALA A 81 -8.37 2.97 -8.58
CA ALA A 81 -7.28 2.99 -9.55
C ALA A 81 -6.50 4.31 -9.47
N TYR A 82 -5.18 4.26 -9.66
CA TYR A 82 -4.35 5.44 -9.93
C TYR A 82 -3.73 5.34 -11.33
N ARG A 83 -3.54 6.49 -11.96
CA ARG A 83 -2.92 6.60 -13.29
C ARG A 83 -1.48 6.12 -13.24
N TYR A 84 -1.11 5.27 -14.20
CA TYR A 84 0.24 4.72 -14.31
C TYR A 84 0.72 4.67 -15.76
N TRP A 85 -0.10 4.18 -16.69
CA TRP A 85 0.30 4.06 -18.10
C TRP A 85 -0.28 5.16 -18.99
N ASP A 86 0.59 5.90 -19.67
CA ASP A 86 0.24 6.84 -20.74
C ASP A 86 0.44 6.15 -22.10
N ALA A 87 -0.66 5.86 -22.79
CA ALA A 87 -0.64 5.19 -24.09
C ALA A 87 -0.04 6.06 -25.21
N ALA A 88 -0.15 7.39 -25.12
CA ALA A 88 0.40 8.31 -26.12
C ALA A 88 1.93 8.40 -25.99
N LYS A 89 2.44 8.45 -24.75
CA LYS A 89 3.88 8.43 -24.47
C LYS A 89 4.49 7.02 -24.49
N ARG A 90 3.65 5.98 -24.44
CA ARG A 90 4.04 4.57 -24.26
C ARG A 90 4.95 4.40 -23.02
N GLY A 91 4.57 5.06 -21.93
CA GLY A 91 5.39 5.16 -20.73
C GLY A 91 4.61 5.53 -19.48
N LEU A 92 5.34 5.93 -18.43
CA LEU A 92 4.77 6.30 -17.14
C LEU A 92 4.04 7.64 -17.21
N ASP A 93 2.78 7.67 -16.77
CA ASP A 93 2.04 8.89 -16.47
C ASP A 93 2.40 9.40 -15.05
N LEU A 94 3.60 9.97 -14.90
CA LEU A 94 4.08 10.43 -13.60
C LEU A 94 3.23 11.59 -13.04
N GLU A 95 2.81 12.51 -13.89
CA GLU A 95 2.00 13.66 -13.49
C GLU A 95 0.62 13.23 -13.00
N GLY A 96 -0.04 12.33 -13.72
CA GLY A 96 -1.32 11.77 -13.29
C GLY A 96 -1.19 10.94 -12.01
N PHE A 97 -0.13 10.15 -11.88
CA PHE A 97 0.15 9.39 -10.67
C PHE A 97 0.30 10.28 -9.43
N LEU A 98 1.09 11.36 -9.52
CA LEU A 98 1.32 12.28 -8.40
C LEU A 98 0.05 13.02 -8.01
N GLN A 99 -0.75 13.47 -8.97
CA GLN A 99 -2.05 14.10 -8.70
C GLN A 99 -3.00 13.14 -7.96
N ASP A 100 -3.05 11.87 -8.37
CA ASP A 100 -3.90 10.86 -7.73
C ASP A 100 -3.43 10.59 -6.29
N LEU A 101 -2.12 10.60 -6.04
CA LEU A 101 -1.55 10.49 -4.70
C LEU A 101 -1.88 11.70 -3.81
N GLU A 102 -1.78 12.92 -4.34
CA GLU A 102 -2.10 14.15 -3.59
C GLU A 102 -3.56 14.18 -3.13
N VAL A 103 -4.49 13.82 -4.03
CA VAL A 103 -5.93 13.76 -3.74
C VAL A 103 -6.25 12.60 -2.79
N SER A 104 -5.49 11.51 -2.82
CA SER A 104 -5.68 10.36 -1.91
C SER A 104 -5.33 10.67 -0.45
N CYS A 105 -4.44 11.63 -0.22
CA CYS A 105 -3.91 11.89 1.12
C CYS A 105 -4.98 12.48 2.03
N VAL A 106 -5.26 11.78 3.13
CA VAL A 106 -6.23 12.17 4.17
C VAL A 106 -5.90 13.54 4.79
N ILE A 107 -4.64 13.99 4.72
CA ILE A 107 -4.24 15.34 5.16
C ILE A 107 -5.01 16.42 4.40
N HIS A 108 -5.34 16.22 3.12
CA HIS A 108 -6.11 17.19 2.35
C HIS A 108 -7.53 17.37 2.92
N LYS A 109 -8.14 16.29 3.45
CA LYS A 109 -9.43 16.38 4.16
C LYS A 109 -9.30 17.03 5.54
N TRP A 110 -8.20 16.82 6.26
CA TRP A 110 -7.97 17.44 7.57
C TRP A 110 -7.67 18.95 7.48
N VAL A 111 -6.96 19.39 6.46
CA VAL A 111 -6.64 20.81 6.23
C VAL A 111 -7.87 21.60 5.77
N GLN A 112 -8.73 21.02 4.94
CA GLN A 112 -9.95 21.70 4.48
C GLN A 112 -11.10 21.67 5.50
N ALA A 113 -11.11 20.74 6.45
CA ALA A 113 -12.23 20.55 7.39
C ALA A 113 -12.18 21.41 8.67
N ARG A 114 -11.18 22.30 8.84
CA ARG A 114 -11.16 23.23 9.98
C ARG A 114 -11.54 24.65 9.54
N PRO A 115 -12.69 25.21 9.99
CA PRO A 115 -12.82 26.65 10.01
C PRO A 115 -11.75 27.19 10.96
N PHE A 116 -10.93 28.13 10.50
CA PHE A 116 -10.03 28.92 11.35
C PHE A 116 -10.84 29.57 12.48
N ARG A 117 -10.88 28.95 13.66
CA ARG A 117 -11.22 29.65 14.88
C ARG A 117 -9.91 30.09 15.52
N GLY A 118 -9.55 31.34 15.24
CA GLY A 118 -8.62 32.07 16.09
C GLY A 118 -9.18 32.13 17.51
N ALA A 119 -8.39 31.66 18.46
CA ALA A 119 -8.50 32.01 19.86
C ALA A 119 -7.11 31.81 20.48
N PHE A 120 -6.28 32.85 20.35
CA PHE A 120 -5.25 33.14 21.33
C PHE A 120 -5.99 33.60 22.59
N ILE A 121 -5.89 32.83 23.67
CA ILE A 121 -5.61 33.28 25.05
C ILE A 121 -5.01 32.10 25.81
#